data_AF-A0A7W3D3T8-F1
#
_entry.id   AF-A0A7W3D3T8-F1
#
_cell.length_a   1.000
_cell.length_b   1.000
_cell.length_c   1.000
_cell.angle_alpha   90.00
_cell.angle_beta   90.00
_cell.angle_gamma   90.00
#
_symmetry.space_group_name_H-M   'P 1'
#
loop_
_entity.id
_entity.type
_entity.pdbx_description
1 polymer ?
#
loop_
_entity_poly.entity_id
_entity_poly.type
_entity_poly.pdbx_seq_one_letter_code
_entity_poly.pdbx_strand_id
1 'polypeptide(L)' 'MSQVYIPACLRNIPKKKTVPRKQAIKQAKVEVINQSISMLRDELRSGKLDGMMMPYQRGYLSAISHLEQLRDEV' A
#
# COMPACT_ATOMS: atom_id res chain seq x y z
N MET A 1 37.71 14.73 -15.46
CA MET A 1 36.80 13.90 -14.64
C MET A 1 37.55 13.44 -13.41
N SER A 2 37.23 13.96 -12.24
CA SER A 2 37.98 13.69 -11.01
C SER A 2 37.52 12.35 -10.41
N GLN A 3 38.41 11.36 -10.44
CA GLN A 3 38.14 10.02 -9.93
C GLN A 3 38.24 10.06 -8.40
N VAL A 4 37.10 9.99 -7.72
CA VAL A 4 37.04 10.02 -6.24
C VAL A 4 37.63 8.73 -5.69
N TYR A 5 38.75 8.82 -4.96
CA TYR A 5 39.37 7.68 -4.31
C TYR A 5 38.54 7.22 -3.10
N ILE A 6 38.14 5.95 -3.08
CA ILE A 6 37.40 5.34 -1.97
C ILE A 6 38.34 4.35 -1.23
N PRO A 7 38.62 4.55 0.07
CA PRO A 7 39.42 3.65 0.91
C PRO A 7 38.88 2.21 0.97
N ALA A 8 39.78 1.21 1.05
CA ALA A 8 39.42 -0.20 1.02
C ALA A 8 38.44 -0.62 2.14
N CYS A 9 38.58 -0.04 3.34
CA CYS A 9 37.69 -0.27 4.47
C CYS A 9 36.24 0.15 4.22
N LEU A 10 36.00 1.08 3.29
CA LEU A 10 34.66 1.56 2.92
C LEU A 10 34.09 0.83 1.69
N ARG A 11 34.91 0.08 0.93
CA ARG A 11 34.45 -0.69 -0.24
C ARG A 11 33.66 -1.93 0.13
N ASN A 12 33.97 -2.53 1.29
CA ASN A 12 33.37 -3.77 1.77
C ASN A 12 32.09 -3.55 2.59
N ILE A 13 31.66 -2.29 2.77
CA ILE A 13 30.39 -2.01 3.45
C ILE A 13 29.26 -2.50 2.55
N PRO A 14 28.34 -3.35 3.06
CA PRO A 14 27.20 -3.81 2.27
C PRO A 14 26.38 -2.60 1.84
N LYS A 15 26.39 -2.31 0.54
CA LYS A 15 25.58 -1.23 -0.03
C LYS A 15 24.12 -1.56 0.20
N LYS A 16 23.38 -0.60 0.79
CA LYS A 16 21.94 -0.75 1.02
C LYS A 16 21.27 -1.04 -0.33
N LYS A 17 20.67 -2.22 -0.47
CA LYS A 17 19.93 -2.59 -1.68
C LYS A 17 18.75 -1.63 -1.79
N THR A 18 18.79 -0.74 -2.78
CA THR A 18 17.67 0.14 -3.08
C THR A 18 16.62 -0.64 -3.85
N VAL A 19 15.37 -0.53 -3.43
CA VAL A 19 14.26 -1.14 -4.15
C VAL A 19 14.17 -0.45 -5.53
N PRO A 20 14.05 -1.18 -6.64
CA PRO A 20 13.86 -0.58 -7.95
C PRO A 20 12.65 0.36 -7.95
N ARG A 21 12.78 1.53 -8.59
CA ARG A 21 11.72 2.56 -8.60
C ARG A 21 10.34 2.01 -9.00
N LYS A 22 10.28 1.14 -10.00
CA LYS A 22 9.03 0.50 -10.44
C LYS A 22 8.39 -0.35 -9.35
N GLN A 23 9.20 -1.11 -8.61
CA GLN A 23 8.72 -1.95 -7.50
C GLN A 23 8.27 -1.10 -6.32
N ALA A 24 8.99 -0.03 -5.99
CA ALA A 24 8.56 0.93 -4.96
C ALA A 24 7.22 1.60 -5.31
N ILE A 25 7.02 1.99 -6.58
CA ILE A 25 5.74 2.55 -7.04
C ILE A 25 4.60 1.51 -6.95
N LYS A 26 4.86 0.26 -7.34
CA LYS A 26 3.88 -0.83 -7.22
C LYS A 26 3.47 -1.05 -5.76
N GLN A 27 4.45 -1.11 -4.85
CA GLN A 27 4.20 -1.24 -3.40
C GLN A 27 3.39 -0.05 -2.86
N ALA A 28 3.75 1.18 -3.20
CA ALA A 28 3.03 2.36 -2.76
C ALA A 28 1.56 2.36 -3.25
N LYS A 29 1.30 1.94 -4.49
CA LYS A 29 -0.07 1.80 -5.00
C LYS A 29 -0.88 0.76 -4.20
N VAL A 30 -0.30 -0.40 -3.94
CA VAL A 30 -0.93 -1.46 -3.13
C VAL A 30 -1.19 -0.97 -1.71
N GLU A 31 -0.24 -0.25 -1.10
CA GLU A 31 -0.39 0.33 0.24
C GLU A 31 -1.56 1.31 0.32
N VAL A 32 -1.70 2.21 -0.66
CA VAL A 32 -2.82 3.16 -0.72
C VAL A 32 -4.15 2.42 -0.81
N ILE A 33 -4.25 1.41 -1.67
CA ILE A 33 -5.49 0.63 -1.82
C ILE A 33 -5.82 -0.12 -0.52
N ASN A 34 -4.83 -0.70 0.14
CA ASN A 34 -5.02 -1.36 1.43
C ASN A 34 -5.47 -0.39 2.53
N GLN A 35 -4.92 0.83 2.56
CA GLN A 35 -5.37 1.86 3.48
C GLN A 35 -6.84 2.24 3.24
N SER A 36 -7.23 2.43 1.98
CA SER A 36 -8.63 2.71 1.63
C SER A 36 -9.58 1.57 2.03
N ILE A 37 -9.19 0.31 1.80
CA ILE A 37 -9.98 -0.85 2.24
C ILE A 37 -10.12 -0.87 3.76
N SER A 38 -9.04 -0.58 4.51
CA SER A 38 -9.09 -0.55 5.97
C SER A 38 -10.07 0.50 6.47
N MET A 39 -10.00 1.73 5.92
CA MET A 39 -10.93 2.80 6.28
C MET A 39 -12.39 2.40 6.05
N LEU A 40 -12.71 1.84 4.88
CA LEU A 40 -14.06 1.39 4.56
C LEU A 40 -14.54 0.27 5.49
N ARG A 41 -13.64 -0.65 5.89
CA ARG A 41 -13.97 -1.72 6.84
C ARG A 41 -14.23 -1.18 8.25
N ASP A 42 -13.47 -0.16 8.67
CA ASP A 42 -13.66 0.47 9.97
C ASP A 42 -14.95 1.28 10.03
N GLU A 43 -15.29 2.02 8.95
CA GLU A 43 -16.60 2.66 8.81
C GLU A 43 -17.76 1.65 8.82
N LEU A 44 -17.58 0.49 8.19
CA LEU A 44 -18.61 -0.56 8.21
C LEU A 44 -18.78 -1.17 9.61
N ARG A 45 -17.69 -1.31 10.37
CA ARG A 45 -17.74 -1.77 11.78
C ARG A 45 -18.43 -0.75 12.68
N SER A 46 -18.14 0.55 12.53
CA SER A 46 -18.81 1.59 13.31
C SER A 46 -20.30 1.68 12.95
N GLY A 47 -20.66 1.60 11.67
CA GLY A 47 -22.05 1.60 11.21
C GLY A 47 -22.86 0.37 11.67
N LYS A 48 -22.21 -0.78 11.91
CA LYS A 48 -22.87 -1.95 12.53
C LYS A 48 -23.21 -1.72 14.01
N LEU A 49 -22.38 -0.98 14.73
CA LEU A 49 -22.65 -0.61 16.13
C LEU A 49 -23.77 0.43 16.23
N ASP A 50 -23.93 1.27 15.20
CA ASP A 50 -24.92 2.36 15.15
C ASP A 50 -26.25 1.96 14.45
N GLY A 51 -26.40 0.69 14.06
CA GLY A 51 -27.65 0.17 13.49
C GLY A 51 -27.96 0.63 12.06
N MET A 52 -26.94 0.92 11.24
CA MET A 52 -27.15 1.41 9.87
C MET A 52 -27.97 0.46 8.96
N MET A 53 -28.73 1.05 8.03
CA MET A 53 -29.57 0.31 7.09
C MET A 53 -28.78 -0.60 6.14
N MET A 54 -29.33 -1.79 5.90
CA MET A 54 -28.76 -2.84 5.03
C MET A 54 -28.24 -2.38 3.64
N PRO A 55 -28.86 -1.44 2.91
CA PRO A 55 -28.36 -1.00 1.60
C PRO A 55 -27.02 -0.27 1.68
N TYR A 56 -26.78 0.49 2.76
CA TYR A 56 -25.54 1.23 2.96
C TYR A 56 -24.38 0.25 3.15
N GLN A 57 -24.55 -0.77 3.99
CA GLN A 57 -23.57 -1.83 4.18
C GLN A 57 -23.24 -2.58 2.88
N ARG A 58 -24.23 -2.83 2.02
CA ARG A 58 -24.01 -3.45 0.69
C ARG A 58 -23.14 -2.59 -0.23
N GLY A 59 -23.33 -1.27 -0.22
CA GLY A 59 -22.51 -0.34 -1.00
C GLY A 59 -21.03 -0.40 -0.62
N TYR A 60 -20.73 -0.40 0.68
CA TYR A 60 -19.37 -0.54 1.18
C TYR A 60 -18.73 -1.88 0.84
N LEU A 61 -19.47 -2.99 0.97
CA LEU A 61 -18.98 -4.32 0.58
C LEU A 61 -18.65 -4.38 -0.91
N SER A 62 -19.49 -3.78 -1.76
CA SER A 62 -19.23 -3.66 -3.19
C SER A 62 -17.98 -2.83 -3.48
N ALA A 63 -17.81 -1.69 -2.81
CA ALA A 63 -16.64 -0.84 -2.96
C ALA A 63 -15.35 -1.54 -2.51
N ILE A 64 -15.38 -2.26 -1.39
CA ILE A 64 -14.25 -3.07 -0.90
C ILE A 64 -13.87 -4.12 -1.94
N SER A 65 -14.85 -4.85 -2.49
CA SER A 65 -14.60 -5.88 -3.50
C SER A 65 -13.95 -5.30 -4.76
N HIS A 66 -14.38 -4.13 -5.21
CA HIS A 66 -13.78 -3.46 -6.38
C HIS A 66 -12.34 -3.01 -6.08
N LEU A 67 -12.07 -2.50 -4.88
CA LEU A 67 -10.72 -2.10 -4.48
C LEU A 67 -9.78 -3.31 -4.36
N GLU A 68 -10.27 -4.47 -3.89
CA GLU A 68 -9.49 -5.71 -3.86
C GLU A 68 -9.11 -6.17 -5.26
N GLN A 69 -10.01 -6.07 -6.24
CA GLN A 69 -9.69 -6.37 -7.65
C GLN A 69 -8.62 -5.42 -8.20
N LEU A 70 -8.76 -4.10 -7.97
CA LEU A 70 -7.77 -3.12 -8.40
C LEU A 70 -6.40 -3.35 -7.76
N ARG A 71 -6.34 -3.82 -6.51
CA ARG A 71 -5.09 -4.16 -5.82
C ARG A 71 -4.36 -5.29 -6.54
N ASP A 72 -5.09 -6.31 -6.98
CA ASP A 72 -4.53 -7.51 -7.57
C ASP A 72 -4.07 -7.28 -9.03
N GLU A 73 -4.61 -6.25 -9.69
CA GLU A 73 -4.20 -5.79 -11.03
C GLU A 73 -2.92 -4.94 -11.04
N VAL A 74 -2.53 -4.38 -9.88
CA VAL A 74 -1.33 -3.51 -9.71
C VAL A 74 -0.06 -4.34 -9.58
#